data_AF-S9S9E7-F1
#
_entry.id   AF-S9S9E7-F1
#
_cell.length_a   1.000
_cell.length_b   1.000
_cell.length_c   1.000
_cell.angle_alpha   90.00
_cell.angle_beta   90.00
_cell.angle_gamma   90.00
#
_symmetry.space_group_name_H-M   'P 1'
#
loop_
_entity.id
_entity.type
_entity.pdbx_description
1 polymer ?
#
loop_
_entity_poly.entity_id
_entity_poly.type
_entity_poly.pdbx_seq_one_letter_code
_entity_poly.pdbx_strand_id
1 'polypeptide(L)'
;MRNLWQRGKFHLSALVVLVPLPFLPGYFADQPEPSVPELHRQVVAGPFRLELVTEDQPPERGIWGERVKEYAVTFRPGDIDMIRGVFVRVGKPRTVRTLGALAEGGAYRQYADLILPDKLSGSEEIWLTVETWDGTLHQATVPLREILGGSGQ
;
A
#
# COMPACT_ATOMS: atom_id res chain seq x y z
N MET A 1 20.39 -43.67 -36.42
CA MET A 1 20.97 -42.70 -35.46
C MET A 1 20.08 -41.46 -35.23
N ARG A 2 19.51 -40.80 -36.27
CA ARG A 2 18.66 -39.59 -36.12
C ARG A 2 17.35 -39.78 -35.32
N ASN A 3 16.75 -40.98 -35.37
CA ASN A 3 15.46 -41.27 -34.71
C ASN A 3 15.59 -41.46 -33.18
N LEU A 4 16.75 -41.94 -32.71
CA LEU A 4 17.03 -42.09 -31.27
C LEU A 4 17.25 -40.73 -30.59
N TRP A 5 17.87 -39.78 -31.30
CA TRP A 5 18.08 -38.41 -30.84
C TRP A 5 16.79 -37.60 -30.72
N GLN A 6 15.89 -37.71 -31.71
CA GLN A 6 14.60 -37.02 -31.66
C GLN A 6 13.68 -37.60 -30.57
N ARG A 7 13.70 -38.93 -30.36
CA ARG A 7 13.01 -39.58 -29.23
C ARG A 7 13.59 -39.14 -27.89
N GLY A 8 14.92 -39.07 -27.77
CA GLY A 8 15.60 -38.57 -26.57
C GLY A 8 15.22 -37.13 -26.23
N LYS A 9 15.17 -36.24 -27.23
CA LYS A 9 14.68 -34.85 -27.07
C LYS A 9 13.24 -34.79 -26.60
N PHE A 10 12.36 -35.63 -27.14
CA PHE A 10 10.97 -35.69 -26.72
C PHE A 10 10.83 -36.07 -25.24
N HIS A 11 11.56 -37.10 -24.80
CA HIS A 11 11.57 -37.50 -23.40
C HIS A 11 12.22 -36.45 -22.48
N LEU A 12 13.28 -35.77 -22.93
CA LEU A 12 13.90 -34.66 -22.20
C LEU A 12 12.93 -33.48 -22.04
N SER A 13 12.25 -33.07 -23.11
CA SER A 13 11.23 -32.01 -23.06
C SER A 13 10.08 -32.38 -22.13
N ALA A 14 9.61 -33.63 -22.17
CA ALA A 14 8.59 -34.12 -21.25
C ALA A 14 9.09 -34.09 -19.79
N LEU A 15 10.34 -34.48 -19.55
CA LEU A 15 10.94 -34.47 -18.22
C LEU A 15 11.04 -33.05 -17.65
N VAL A 16 11.42 -32.05 -18.47
CA VAL A 16 11.46 -30.63 -18.05
C VAL A 16 10.08 -30.13 -17.57
N VAL A 17 8.99 -30.57 -18.20
CA VAL A 17 7.63 -30.21 -17.78
C VAL A 17 7.18 -30.98 -16.53
N LEU A 18 7.60 -32.23 -16.38
CA LEU A 18 7.20 -33.08 -15.25
C LEU A 18 7.97 -32.79 -13.96
N VAL A 19 9.23 -32.36 -14.05
CA VAL A 19 10.08 -32.04 -12.89
C VAL A 19 9.44 -31.06 -11.90
N PRO A 20 8.78 -29.95 -12.29
CA PRO A 20 8.19 -29.03 -11.32
C PRO A 20 6.87 -29.54 -10.70
N LEU A 21 6.19 -30.52 -11.28
CA LEU A 21 4.85 -30.94 -10.83
C LEU A 21 4.80 -31.42 -9.36
N PRO A 22 5.77 -32.23 -8.86
CA PRO A 22 5.79 -32.63 -7.45
C PRO A 22 6.02 -31.46 -6.48
N PHE A 23 6.56 -30.33 -6.95
CA PHE A 23 6.82 -29.14 -6.13
C PHE A 23 5.63 -28.18 -6.09
N LEU A 24 4.65 -28.31 -7.00
CA LEU A 24 3.47 -27.44 -7.03
C LEU A 24 2.68 -27.41 -5.71
N PRO A 25 2.44 -28.55 -5.02
CA PRO A 25 1.70 -28.52 -3.76
C PRO A 25 2.39 -27.69 -2.67
N GLY A 26 3.72 -27.69 -2.63
CA GLY A 26 4.48 -26.87 -1.68
C GLY A 26 4.58 -25.40 -2.09
N TYR A 27 4.58 -25.12 -3.39
CA TYR A 27 4.54 -23.76 -3.93
C TYR A 27 3.20 -23.06 -3.68
N PHE A 28 2.08 -23.79 -3.80
CA PHE A 28 0.74 -23.29 -3.52
C PHE A 28 0.26 -23.58 -2.09
N ALA A 29 1.11 -24.16 -1.24
CA ALA A 29 0.77 -24.28 0.18
C ALA A 29 0.74 -22.86 0.76
N ASP A 30 -0.38 -22.50 1.39
CA ASP A 30 -0.50 -21.25 2.14
C ASP A 30 0.64 -21.19 3.16
N GLN A 31 1.62 -20.35 2.88
CA GLN A 31 2.59 -19.94 3.89
C GLN A 31 1.84 -18.94 4.78
N PRO A 32 1.77 -19.15 6.09
CA PRO A 32 1.25 -18.11 6.97
C PRO A 32 2.17 -16.91 6.83
N GLU A 33 1.70 -15.87 6.14
CA GLU A 33 2.37 -14.58 6.20
C GLU A 33 2.33 -14.13 7.66
N PRO A 34 3.47 -13.67 8.23
CA PRO A 34 3.45 -13.09 9.54
C PRO A 34 2.45 -11.93 9.53
N SER A 35 1.34 -12.09 10.25
CA SER A 35 0.32 -11.05 10.34
C SER A 35 0.89 -9.92 11.20
N VAL A 36 1.35 -8.86 10.54
CA VAL A 36 1.73 -7.64 11.23
C VAL A 36 0.44 -6.98 11.74
N PRO A 37 0.34 -6.61 13.02
CA PRO A 37 -0.82 -5.89 13.52
C PRO A 37 -1.04 -4.61 12.71
N GLU A 38 -2.26 -4.36 12.23
CA GLU A 38 -2.63 -3.12 11.55
C GLU A 38 -3.18 -2.10 12.57
N LEU A 39 -2.79 -0.83 12.41
CA LEU A 39 -3.41 0.33 13.05
C LEU A 39 -4.45 0.92 12.10
N HIS A 40 -5.66 1.15 12.62
CA HIS A 40 -6.77 1.67 11.84
C HIS A 40 -7.24 3.02 12.40
N ARG A 41 -7.49 3.96 11.50
CA ARG A 41 -8.08 5.26 11.85
C ARG A 41 -9.13 5.69 10.85
N GLN A 42 -10.36 5.85 11.33
CA GLN A 42 -11.42 6.45 10.53
C GLN A 42 -11.18 7.94 10.33
N VAL A 43 -11.41 8.40 9.10
CA VAL A 43 -11.24 9.78 8.68
C VAL A 43 -12.47 10.21 7.89
N VAL A 44 -12.99 11.40 8.18
CA VAL A 44 -14.13 11.98 7.46
C VAL A 44 -13.67 13.25 6.75
N ALA A 45 -13.63 13.21 5.42
CA ALA A 45 -13.24 14.34 4.57
C ALA A 45 -14.46 14.78 3.76
N GLY A 46 -15.18 15.79 4.26
CA GLY A 46 -16.44 16.21 3.65
C GLY A 46 -17.49 15.09 3.69
N PRO A 47 -18.08 14.67 2.55
CA PRO A 47 -19.05 13.58 2.51
C PRO A 47 -18.41 12.18 2.59
N PHE A 48 -17.10 12.07 2.35
CA PHE A 48 -16.40 10.80 2.24
C PHE A 48 -15.97 10.28 3.61
N ARG A 49 -16.23 8.99 3.87
CA ARG A 49 -15.65 8.31 5.03
C ARG A 49 -14.60 7.33 4.55
N LEU A 50 -13.37 7.64 4.92
CA LEU A 50 -12.19 6.85 4.63
C LEU A 50 -11.73 6.16 5.91
N GLU A 51 -10.91 5.14 5.74
CA GLU A 51 -10.12 4.60 6.83
C GLU A 51 -8.66 4.53 6.38
N LEU A 52 -7.80 5.10 7.22
CA LEU A 52 -6.36 5.06 7.06
C LEU A 52 -5.86 3.85 7.84
N VAL A 53 -5.09 3.00 7.18
CA VAL A 53 -4.55 1.76 7.73
C VAL A 53 -3.05 1.75 7.53
N THR A 54 -2.31 1.27 8.52
CA THR A 54 -0.87 1.06 8.40
C THR A 54 -0.44 -0.06 9.32
N GLU A 55 0.70 -0.67 9.05
CA GLU A 55 1.29 -1.65 9.94
C GLU A 55 1.81 -1.02 11.24
N ASP A 56 1.66 -1.71 12.38
CA ASP A 56 2.24 -1.32 13.67
C ASP A 56 3.74 -1.63 13.75
N GLN A 57 4.48 -1.00 12.85
CA GLN A 57 5.93 -1.05 12.73
C GLN A 57 6.52 0.35 12.68
N PRO A 58 7.78 0.57 13.07
CA PRO A 58 8.43 1.85 12.86
C PRO A 58 8.55 2.15 11.35
N PRO A 59 8.69 3.44 10.97
CA PRO A 59 8.96 3.82 9.58
C PRO A 59 10.23 3.17 9.04
N GLU A 60 10.17 2.73 7.79
CA GLU A 60 11.28 2.10 7.09
C GLU A 60 12.25 3.12 6.52
N ARG A 61 13.41 2.64 6.06
CA ARG A 61 14.39 3.43 5.32
C ARG A 61 14.21 3.19 3.83
N GLY A 62 13.78 4.22 3.11
CA GLY A 62 13.67 4.19 1.66
C GLY A 62 15.03 4.14 0.97
N ILE A 63 15.01 4.07 -0.36
CA ILE A 63 16.19 3.81 -1.20
C ILE A 63 17.26 4.91 -1.10
N TRP A 64 16.88 6.14 -0.77
CA TRP A 64 17.79 7.28 -0.57
C TRP A 64 18.07 7.56 0.92
N GLY A 65 17.65 6.65 1.80
CA GLY A 65 17.80 6.78 3.24
C GLY A 65 16.76 7.67 3.91
N GLU A 66 15.73 8.09 3.19
CA GLU A 66 14.56 8.78 3.73
C GLU A 66 13.73 7.87 4.65
N ARG A 67 13.01 8.45 5.61
CA ARG A 67 12.08 7.70 6.45
C ARG A 67 10.75 7.59 5.71
N VAL A 68 10.34 6.38 5.38
CA VAL A 68 9.08 6.12 4.65
C VAL A 68 8.12 5.36 5.55
N LYS A 69 6.85 5.71 5.47
CA LYS A 69 5.78 4.95 6.09
C LYS A 69 4.66 4.78 5.07
N GLU A 70 4.34 3.52 4.76
CA GLU A 70 3.23 3.19 3.88
C GLU A 70 1.90 3.32 4.64
N TYR A 71 0.90 3.91 3.98
CA TYR A 71 -0.46 3.93 4.47
C TYR A 71 -1.41 3.45 3.39
N ALA A 72 -2.32 2.58 3.77
CA ALA A 72 -3.46 2.23 2.95
C ALA A 72 -4.65 3.13 3.28
N VAL A 73 -5.39 3.54 2.26
CA VAL A 73 -6.67 4.24 2.33
C VAL A 73 -7.74 3.27 1.82
N THR A 74 -8.73 3.00 2.67
CA THR A 74 -9.90 2.21 2.30
C THR A 74 -11.13 3.11 2.21
N PHE A 75 -12.07 2.68 1.38
CA PHE A 75 -13.26 3.46 1.01
C PHE A 75 -14.51 2.70 1.39
N ARG A 76 -15.59 3.43 1.67
CA ARG A 76 -16.91 2.83 1.67
C ARG A 76 -17.31 2.41 0.24
N PRO A 77 -18.07 1.32 0.09
CA PRO A 77 -18.64 0.96 -1.21
C PRO A 77 -19.42 2.12 -1.81
N GLY A 78 -19.08 2.50 -3.06
CA GLY A 78 -19.73 3.59 -3.80
C GLY A 78 -19.07 4.96 -3.68
N ASP A 79 -18.30 5.24 -2.62
CA ASP A 79 -17.61 6.54 -2.47
C ASP A 79 -16.58 6.75 -3.59
N ILE A 80 -15.88 5.67 -3.98
CA ILE A 80 -14.80 5.72 -4.95
C ILE A 80 -15.25 6.16 -6.36
N ASP A 81 -16.52 5.97 -6.71
CA ASP A 81 -17.04 6.38 -8.02
C ASP A 81 -17.06 7.92 -8.18
N MET A 82 -17.12 8.65 -7.06
CA MET A 82 -17.09 10.11 -7.04
C MET A 82 -15.67 10.67 -6.86
N ILE A 83 -14.73 9.83 -6.45
CA ILE A 83 -13.36 10.21 -6.12
C ILE A 83 -12.49 10.08 -7.36
N ARG A 84 -11.83 11.17 -7.72
CA ARG A 84 -10.79 11.18 -8.75
C ARG A 84 -9.44 10.75 -8.19
N GLY A 85 -9.13 11.15 -6.96
CA GLY A 85 -7.89 10.77 -6.30
C GLY A 85 -7.90 11.13 -4.81
N VAL A 86 -7.13 10.37 -4.03
CA VAL A 86 -6.85 10.70 -2.63
C VAL A 86 -5.37 10.97 -2.48
N PHE A 87 -5.04 12.10 -1.88
CA PHE A 87 -3.68 12.50 -1.60
C PHE A 87 -3.44 12.49 -0.11
N VAL A 88 -2.29 11.95 0.29
CA VAL A 88 -1.90 11.84 1.69
C VAL A 88 -0.56 12.55 1.88
N ARG A 89 -0.48 13.39 2.92
CA ARG A 89 0.72 14.18 3.22
C ARG A 89 0.95 14.36 4.71
N VAL A 90 2.22 14.40 5.14
CA VAL A 90 2.56 14.96 6.46
C VAL A 90 2.59 16.49 6.41
N GLY A 91 1.74 17.10 7.22
CA GLY A 91 1.57 18.54 7.34
C GLY A 91 0.68 19.16 6.26
N LYS A 92 0.20 20.38 6.55
CA LYS A 92 -0.79 21.06 5.71
C LYS A 92 -0.28 21.33 4.29
N PRO A 93 -1.02 20.94 3.24
CA PRO A 93 -0.69 21.30 1.87
C PRO A 93 -0.88 22.81 1.66
N ARG A 94 0.05 23.46 0.97
CA ARG A 94 0.00 24.92 0.71
C ARG A 94 -0.78 25.26 -0.56
N THR A 95 -0.78 24.32 -1.50
CA THR A 95 -1.37 24.44 -2.83
C THR A 95 -1.83 23.07 -3.32
N VAL A 96 -2.63 23.06 -4.39
CA VAL A 96 -3.07 21.84 -5.10
C VAL A 96 -1.88 21.03 -5.66
N ARG A 97 -0.75 21.67 -5.99
CA ARG A 97 0.46 20.95 -6.45
C ARG A 97 1.25 20.28 -5.32
N THR A 98 0.84 20.51 -4.07
CA THR A 98 1.54 20.03 -2.87
C THR A 98 0.65 19.15 -2.01
N LEU A 99 -0.35 18.50 -2.61
CA LEU A 99 -1.34 17.68 -1.88
C LEU A 99 -0.74 16.43 -1.24
N GLY A 100 0.40 15.92 -1.75
CA GLY A 100 1.10 14.78 -1.16
C GLY A 100 1.32 13.64 -2.13
N ALA A 101 1.54 12.46 -1.57
CA ALA A 101 1.56 11.21 -2.31
C ALA A 101 0.12 10.88 -2.75
N LEU A 102 -0.05 10.48 -4.01
CA LEU A 102 -1.31 9.95 -4.50
C LEU A 102 -1.47 8.52 -3.99
N ALA A 103 -2.64 8.20 -3.45
CA ALA A 103 -2.98 6.83 -3.08
C ALA A 103 -3.35 6.05 -4.35
N GLU A 104 -2.65 4.94 -4.57
CA GLU A 104 -2.77 4.12 -5.79
C GLU A 104 -3.08 2.67 -5.43
N GLY A 105 -3.88 1.97 -6.23
CA GLY A 105 -4.22 0.58 -5.97
C GLY A 105 -5.64 0.20 -6.39
N GLY A 106 -6.15 -0.86 -5.78
CA GLY A 106 -7.47 -1.39 -6.07
C GLY A 106 -8.61 -0.56 -5.47
N ALA A 107 -9.84 -0.81 -5.93
CA ALA A 107 -11.00 0.00 -5.53
C ALA A 107 -11.34 -0.06 -4.02
N TYR A 108 -10.84 -1.07 -3.31
CA TYR A 108 -11.11 -1.28 -1.89
C TYR A 108 -9.97 -0.82 -0.97
N ARG A 109 -8.75 -0.71 -1.51
CA ARG A 109 -7.54 -0.40 -0.75
C ARG A 109 -6.50 0.20 -1.69
N GLN A 110 -6.17 1.45 -1.47
CA GLN A 110 -5.14 2.20 -2.19
C GLN A 110 -3.99 2.54 -1.24
N TYR A 111 -2.76 2.57 -1.71
CA TYR A 111 -1.55 2.72 -0.90
C TYR A 111 -0.82 4.02 -1.25
N ALA A 112 -0.26 4.68 -0.24
CA ALA A 112 0.54 5.88 -0.39
C ALA A 112 1.76 5.82 0.55
N ASP A 113 2.94 6.00 -0.03
CA ASP A 113 4.19 6.11 0.71
C ASP A 113 4.42 7.55 1.17
N LEU A 114 4.48 7.74 2.48
CA LEU A 114 4.73 9.04 3.08
C LEU A 114 6.18 9.15 3.54
N ILE A 115 6.87 10.15 2.98
CA ILE A 115 8.16 10.59 3.48
C ILE A 115 7.95 11.38 4.76
N LEU A 116 8.51 10.88 5.86
CA LEU A 116 8.46 11.51 7.17
C LEU A 116 9.67 12.43 7.37
N PRO A 117 9.53 13.51 8.15
CA PRO A 117 10.67 14.29 8.62
C PRO A 117 11.67 13.43 9.40
N ASP A 118 12.95 13.78 9.33
CA ASP A 118 14.02 13.12 10.10
C ASP A 118 13.76 13.15 11.61
N LYS A 119 13.16 14.25 12.08
CA LYS A 119 12.77 14.45 13.48
C LYS A 119 11.29 14.74 13.56
N LEU A 120 10.58 13.93 14.34
CA LEU A 120 9.17 14.17 14.67
C LEU A 120 9.09 15.00 15.96
N SER A 121 8.33 16.08 15.91
CA SER A 121 8.03 16.94 17.05
C SER A 121 6.87 16.41 17.89
N GLY A 122 6.11 15.43 17.38
CA GLY A 122 4.95 14.83 18.05
C GLY A 122 3.64 15.59 17.84
N SER A 123 3.67 16.68 17.07
CA SER A 123 2.51 17.47 16.65
C SER A 123 2.24 17.38 15.15
N GLU A 124 2.98 16.54 14.42
CA GLU A 124 2.74 16.30 13.00
C GLU A 124 1.34 15.72 12.79
N GLU A 125 0.70 16.17 11.73
CA GLU A 125 -0.60 15.67 11.27
C GLU A 125 -0.44 15.06 9.88
N ILE A 126 -1.13 13.96 9.65
CA ILE A 126 -1.41 13.46 8.31
C ILE A 126 -2.62 14.22 7.77
N TRP A 127 -2.45 14.85 6.62
CA TRP A 127 -3.47 15.52 5.86
C TRP A 127 -3.92 14.59 4.73
N LEU A 128 -5.20 14.25 4.74
CA LEU A 128 -5.87 13.54 3.64
C LEU A 128 -6.65 14.56 2.82
N THR A 129 -6.44 14.56 1.51
CA THR A 129 -7.22 15.37 0.57
C THR A 129 -7.89 14.46 -0.45
N VAL A 130 -9.21 14.49 -0.50
CA VAL A 130 -10.02 13.84 -1.53
C VAL A 130 -10.30 14.86 -2.62
N GLU A 131 -9.90 14.54 -3.85
CA GLU A 131 -10.30 15.25 -5.06
C GLU A 131 -11.43 14.47 -5.74
N THR A 132 -12.54 15.14 -6.02
CA THR A 132 -13.67 14.58 -6.78
C THR A 132 -13.50 14.81 -8.28
N TRP A 133 -14.28 14.10 -9.10
CA TRP A 133 -14.26 14.28 -10.57
C TRP A 133 -14.63 15.68 -11.05
N ASP A 134 -15.38 16.45 -10.25
CA ASP A 134 -15.70 17.86 -10.53
C ASP A 134 -14.60 18.84 -10.09
N GLY A 135 -13.52 18.36 -9.48
CA GLY A 135 -12.38 19.15 -9.01
C GLY A 135 -12.54 19.72 -7.59
N THR A 136 -13.61 19.38 -6.87
CA THR A 136 -13.78 19.78 -5.47
C THR A 136 -12.77 19.06 -4.57
N LEU A 137 -12.23 19.79 -3.59
CA LEU A 137 -11.29 19.24 -2.61
C LEU A 137 -11.93 19.16 -1.23
N HIS A 138 -11.90 17.97 -0.63
CA HIS A 138 -12.30 17.74 0.76
C HIS A 138 -11.10 17.31 1.58
N GLN A 139 -10.88 17.94 2.73
CA GLN A 139 -9.69 17.71 3.55
C GLN A 139 -10.06 17.25 4.95
N ALA A 140 -9.20 16.41 5.51
CA ALA A 140 -9.26 15.96 6.89
C ALA A 140 -7.85 15.75 7.44
N THR A 141 -7.73 15.75 8.78
CA THR A 141 -6.45 15.54 9.45
C THR A 141 -6.52 14.41 10.48
N VAL A 142 -5.39 13.75 10.68
CA VAL A 142 -5.16 12.74 11.71
C VAL A 142 -3.82 13.05 12.38
N PRO A 143 -3.73 13.08 13.72
CA PRO A 143 -2.43 13.21 14.39
C PRO A 143 -1.53 12.01 14.04
N LEU A 144 -0.34 12.27 13.49
CA LEU A 144 0.58 11.21 13.04
C LEU A 144 0.93 10.24 14.18
N ARG A 145 1.08 10.76 15.40
CA ARG A 145 1.39 9.95 16.60
C ARG A 145 0.35 8.87 16.91
N GLU A 146 -0.89 9.02 16.48
CA GLU A 146 -1.96 8.04 16.73
C GLU A 146 -1.88 6.86 15.76
N ILE A 147 -1.15 7.02 14.65
CA ILE A 147 -1.10 6.04 13.56
C ILE A 147 0.30 5.98 12.90
N LEU A 148 1.36 6.08 13.71
CA LEU A 148 2.74 5.95 13.22
C LEU A 148 3.23 4.50 13.21
N GLY A 149 2.78 3.70 14.19
CA GLY A 149 3.30 2.37 14.48
C GLY A 149 4.64 2.39 15.22
N GLY A 150 4.96 1.27 15.87
CA GLY A 150 6.27 1.05 16.50
C GLY A 150 6.52 1.83 17.79
N SER A 151 5.47 2.34 18.46
CA SER A 151 5.58 3.06 19.75
C SER A 151 5.95 2.16 20.94
N GLY A 152 6.18 0.86 20.71
CA GLY A 152 6.54 -0.14 21.72
C GLY A 152 8.00 -0.61 21.71
N GLN A 153 8.89 0.05 20.96
CA GLN A 153 10.34 -0.20 20.96
C GLN A 153 11.15 1.05 21.32
#